data_AF-A0A212EHZ4-F1
#
_entry.id   AF-A0A212EHZ4-F1
#
_cell.length_a   1.000
_cell.length_b   1.000
_cell.length_c   1.000
_cell.angle_alpha   90.00
_cell.angle_beta   90.00
_cell.angle_gamma   90.00
#
_symmetry.space_group_name_H-M   'P 1'
#
loop_
_entity.id
_entity.type
_entity.pdbx_description
1 polymer ?
#
loop_
_entity_poly.entity_id
_entity_poly.type
_entity_poly.pdbx_seq_one_letter_code
_entity_poly.pdbx_strand_id
1 'polypeptide(L)'
;MGLTKEEKKAKKEAKRLEKLKAEIEARKKLKCEELQREIAAQARKRGELDRSWREMMLKIKEPVFRQDIEVMWHTFERAFDKKDHLINYTVKLMNVADDQFQRTVASFCDTIDTMINKFLQDLEFLSKHNDIRTANVLKAGENEAARIIADHDTAETHLQLLLYHGHTTADNLAWTTRGENLVKEDEDRNKYANERENLRSFLENTYNTMWDEYKAVLKAYIVGTADNQKMVRKLRRKENLMADIIASQAKKIANSDGLLKRLRTELAAYESGTKQAVFRDRRNRHRAACARLKKTLFNGCDTDQSQLAKLVKVSDSTIEWLEAACKKGEKILRMAALCRKYETQREKVLPFGTNLPHSPTETKVNVRRQPEDSMVVSAMITTSGLTRLWQKVSKADLSRRALLREKNILEQENAMIVQKIQEYQENKFSPEAHKYKCLCNSDKKILVQSDNRPVAIDGVIEIAKYQ
;
A
#
# COMPACT_ATOMS: atom_id res chain seq x y z
N MET A 1 116.81 -59.41 -116.73
CA MET A 1 116.02 -60.54 -116.19
C MET A 1 114.55 -60.20 -116.27
N GLY A 2 113.77 -61.05 -116.94
CA GLY A 2 112.36 -60.80 -117.25
C GLY A 2 111.49 -60.76 -116.00
N LEU A 3 110.57 -59.79 -115.98
CA LEU A 3 109.40 -59.78 -115.11
C LEU A 3 108.17 -59.64 -116.03
N THR A 4 107.27 -60.59 -115.87
CA THR A 4 106.15 -60.97 -116.73
C THR A 4 105.03 -59.91 -116.78
N LYS A 5 104.27 -59.95 -117.88
CA LYS A 5 103.30 -58.93 -118.36
C LYS A 5 102.08 -58.72 -117.45
N GLU A 6 101.85 -59.54 -116.43
CA GLU A 6 100.61 -59.50 -115.64
C GLU A 6 100.69 -58.56 -114.42
N GLU A 7 101.82 -58.51 -113.71
CA GLU A 7 101.95 -57.70 -112.48
C GLU A 7 102.11 -56.20 -112.73
N LYS A 8 102.68 -55.79 -113.87
CA LYS A 8 102.76 -54.37 -114.26
C LYS A 8 101.44 -53.82 -114.81
N LYS A 9 100.55 -54.68 -115.31
CA LYS A 9 99.18 -54.30 -115.73
C LYS A 9 98.30 -54.03 -114.51
N ALA A 10 98.38 -54.88 -113.48
CA ALA A 10 97.67 -54.71 -112.21
C ALA A 10 98.08 -53.44 -111.43
N LYS A 11 99.38 -53.09 -111.38
CA LYS A 11 99.84 -51.84 -110.74
C LYS A 11 99.43 -50.56 -111.49
N LYS A 12 99.25 -50.62 -112.81
CA LYS A 12 98.74 -49.48 -113.61
C LYS A 12 97.22 -49.34 -113.51
N GLU A 13 96.49 -50.44 -113.38
CA GLU A 13 95.04 -50.43 -113.15
C GLU A 13 94.66 -50.00 -111.73
N ALA A 14 95.38 -50.47 -110.69
CA ALA A 14 95.15 -50.04 -109.31
C ALA A 14 95.39 -48.52 -109.12
N LYS A 15 96.46 -47.97 -109.72
CA LYS A 15 96.76 -46.52 -109.66
C LYS A 15 95.80 -45.66 -110.49
N ARG A 16 95.18 -46.23 -111.54
CA ARG A 16 94.10 -45.56 -112.29
C ARG A 16 92.78 -45.58 -111.51
N LEU A 17 92.44 -46.69 -110.88
CA LEU A 17 91.23 -46.83 -110.06
C LEU A 17 91.29 -45.97 -108.79
N GLU A 18 92.46 -45.83 -108.17
CA GLU A 18 92.65 -44.96 -107.00
C GLU A 18 92.54 -43.48 -107.37
N LYS A 19 93.13 -43.05 -108.50
CA LYS A 19 92.95 -41.68 -109.02
C LYS A 19 91.50 -41.39 -109.39
N LEU A 20 90.80 -42.33 -110.01
CA LEU A 20 89.36 -42.20 -110.32
C LEU A 20 88.51 -42.11 -109.05
N LYS A 21 88.82 -42.92 -108.02
CA LYS A 21 88.13 -42.85 -106.72
C LYS A 21 88.39 -41.52 -105.99
N ALA A 22 89.63 -41.04 -105.97
CA ALA A 22 89.98 -39.75 -105.38
C ALA A 22 89.33 -38.58 -106.13
N GLU A 23 89.23 -38.65 -107.47
CA GLU A 23 88.55 -37.66 -108.28
C GLU A 23 87.03 -37.67 -108.07
N ILE A 24 86.42 -38.85 -107.93
CA ILE A 24 85.01 -39.01 -107.57
C ILE A 24 84.73 -38.49 -106.15
N GLU A 25 85.61 -38.75 -105.18
CA GLU A 25 85.48 -38.27 -103.80
C GLU A 25 85.70 -36.77 -103.67
N ALA A 26 86.67 -36.19 -104.41
CA ALA A 26 86.86 -34.74 -104.48
C ALA A 26 85.64 -34.05 -105.11
N ARG A 27 85.05 -34.64 -106.16
CA ARG A 27 83.83 -34.14 -106.80
C ARG A 27 82.59 -34.28 -105.92
N LYS A 28 82.53 -35.32 -105.07
CA LYS A 28 81.49 -35.49 -104.05
C LYS A 28 81.65 -34.49 -102.89
N LYS A 29 82.87 -34.25 -102.41
CA LYS A 29 83.16 -33.25 -101.37
C LYS A 29 82.82 -31.84 -101.84
N LEU A 30 83.19 -31.46 -103.07
CA LEU A 30 82.79 -30.19 -103.68
C LEU A 30 81.26 -30.04 -103.74
N LYS A 31 80.54 -31.07 -104.19
CA LYS A 31 79.05 -31.06 -104.20
C LYS A 31 78.46 -30.98 -102.79
N CYS A 32 79.03 -31.68 -101.80
CA CYS A 32 78.57 -31.61 -100.42
C CYS A 32 78.81 -30.23 -99.80
N GLU A 33 79.95 -29.60 -100.07
CA GLU A 33 80.25 -28.24 -99.63
C GLU A 33 79.37 -27.20 -100.32
N GLU A 34 79.08 -27.37 -101.61
CA GLU A 34 78.11 -26.54 -102.34
C GLU A 34 76.70 -26.67 -101.73
N LEU A 35 76.23 -27.90 -101.50
CA LEU A 35 74.94 -28.16 -100.83
C LEU A 35 74.91 -27.60 -99.41
N GLN A 36 75.99 -27.70 -98.63
CA GLN A 36 76.06 -27.13 -97.28
C GLN A 36 76.06 -25.60 -97.31
N ARG A 37 76.74 -24.98 -98.29
CA ARG A 37 76.66 -23.52 -98.51
C ARG A 37 75.26 -23.10 -98.91
N GLU A 38 74.56 -23.86 -99.75
CA GLU A 38 73.16 -23.60 -100.12
C GLU A 38 72.21 -23.74 -98.93
N ILE A 39 72.34 -24.79 -98.10
CA ILE A 39 71.52 -24.99 -96.90
C ILE A 39 71.78 -23.86 -95.88
N ALA A 40 73.05 -23.49 -95.66
CA ALA A 40 73.39 -22.38 -94.77
C ALA A 40 72.86 -21.03 -95.30
N ALA A 41 72.90 -20.83 -96.62
CA ALA A 41 72.31 -19.65 -97.27
C ALA A 41 70.77 -19.65 -97.16
N GLN A 42 70.11 -20.80 -97.31
CA GLN A 42 68.66 -20.94 -97.13
C GLN A 42 68.24 -20.74 -95.67
N ALA A 43 69.03 -21.21 -94.70
CA ALA A 43 68.77 -20.98 -93.28
C ALA A 43 68.89 -19.50 -92.91
N ARG A 44 69.89 -18.79 -93.46
CA ARG A 44 69.98 -17.33 -93.35
C ARG A 44 68.78 -16.64 -93.96
N LYS A 45 68.42 -17.00 -95.21
CA LYS A 45 67.25 -16.43 -95.89
C LYS A 45 65.94 -16.73 -95.16
N ARG A 46 65.80 -17.89 -94.51
CA ARG A 46 64.63 -18.21 -93.67
C ARG A 46 64.60 -17.36 -92.40
N GLY A 47 65.73 -17.19 -91.71
CA GLY A 47 65.80 -16.30 -90.54
C GLY A 47 65.54 -14.83 -90.88
N GLU A 48 65.97 -14.39 -92.07
CA GLU A 48 65.64 -13.06 -92.62
C GLU A 48 64.14 -12.95 -92.94
N LEU A 49 63.54 -13.98 -93.54
CA LEU A 49 62.10 -14.07 -93.79
C LEU A 49 61.28 -14.08 -92.50
N ASP A 50 61.66 -14.84 -91.48
CA ASP A 50 60.96 -14.88 -90.19
C ASP A 50 61.08 -13.55 -89.43
N ARG A 51 62.25 -12.90 -89.51
CA ARG A 51 62.43 -11.56 -88.93
C ARG A 51 61.56 -10.54 -89.67
N SER A 52 61.58 -10.57 -91.01
CA SER A 52 60.72 -9.74 -91.86
C SER A 52 59.23 -10.00 -91.61
N TRP A 53 58.82 -11.26 -91.42
CA TRP A 53 57.44 -11.63 -91.10
C TRP A 53 57.03 -11.15 -89.71
N ARG A 54 57.87 -11.29 -88.70
CA ARG A 54 57.60 -10.78 -87.35
C ARG A 54 57.53 -9.25 -87.34
N GLU A 55 58.45 -8.57 -88.03
CA GLU A 55 58.43 -7.12 -88.18
C GLU A 55 57.16 -6.66 -88.92
N MET A 56 56.75 -7.37 -89.98
CA MET A 56 55.50 -7.10 -90.69
C MET A 56 54.28 -7.34 -89.80
N MET A 57 54.22 -8.45 -89.07
CA MET A 57 53.13 -8.77 -88.14
C MET A 57 53.06 -7.79 -86.98
N LEU A 58 54.19 -7.36 -86.42
CA LEU A 58 54.26 -6.30 -85.42
C LEU A 58 53.75 -4.98 -86.00
N LYS A 59 54.20 -4.57 -87.18
CA LYS A 59 53.70 -3.36 -87.86
C LYS A 59 52.18 -3.42 -88.12
N ILE A 60 51.63 -4.61 -88.40
CA ILE A 60 50.19 -4.80 -88.59
C ILE A 60 49.42 -4.80 -87.26
N LYS A 61 49.98 -5.39 -86.19
CA LYS A 61 49.30 -5.55 -84.88
C LYS A 61 49.49 -4.39 -83.91
N GLU A 62 50.59 -3.66 -84.00
CA GLU A 62 50.87 -2.47 -83.20
C GLU A 62 49.74 -1.43 -83.25
N PRO A 63 49.19 -1.02 -84.42
CA PRO A 63 48.07 -0.09 -84.45
C PRO A 63 46.79 -0.67 -83.82
N VAL A 64 46.57 -1.99 -83.91
CA VAL A 64 45.42 -2.67 -83.29
C VAL A 64 45.54 -2.64 -81.77
N PHE A 65 46.71 -2.98 -81.21
CA PHE A 65 46.94 -2.90 -79.76
C PHE A 65 46.84 -1.46 -79.24
N ARG A 66 47.31 -0.48 -80.02
CA ARG A 66 47.18 0.93 -79.67
C ARG A 66 45.71 1.33 -79.58
N GLN A 67 44.91 0.91 -80.56
CA GLN A 67 43.47 1.14 -80.57
C GLN A 67 42.75 0.41 -79.43
N ASP A 68 43.11 -0.84 -79.12
CA ASP A 68 42.52 -1.59 -78.00
C ASP A 68 42.84 -0.94 -76.65
N ILE A 69 44.07 -0.47 -76.45
CA ILE A 69 44.47 0.29 -75.25
C ILE A 69 43.70 1.61 -75.16
N GLU A 70 43.52 2.32 -76.27
CA GLU A 70 42.75 3.57 -76.33
C GLU A 70 41.26 3.34 -76.03
N VAL A 71 40.66 2.27 -76.56
CA VAL A 71 39.28 1.87 -76.23
C VAL A 71 39.17 1.48 -74.75
N MET A 72 40.12 0.72 -74.21
CA MET A 72 40.17 0.39 -72.77
C MET A 72 40.34 1.65 -71.91
N TRP A 73 41.16 2.59 -72.35
CA TRP A 73 41.37 3.86 -71.66
C TRP A 73 40.06 4.67 -71.59
N HIS A 74 39.39 4.88 -72.72
CA HIS A 74 38.12 5.61 -72.76
C HIS A 74 36.98 4.91 -72.00
N THR A 75 36.93 3.57 -72.02
CA THR A 75 35.94 2.82 -71.23
C THR A 75 36.22 2.93 -69.74
N PHE A 76 37.49 2.94 -69.34
CA PHE A 76 37.90 3.19 -67.95
C PHE A 76 37.59 4.62 -67.51
N GLU A 77 37.96 5.65 -68.28
CA GLU A 77 37.63 7.06 -67.99
C GLU A 77 36.12 7.23 -67.82
N ARG A 78 35.32 6.71 -68.75
CA ARG A 78 33.86 6.80 -68.64
C ARG A 78 33.31 6.10 -67.40
N ALA A 79 33.88 4.96 -67.01
CA ALA A 79 33.49 4.26 -65.79
C ALA A 79 33.92 5.03 -64.53
N PHE A 80 35.09 5.67 -64.57
CA PHE A 80 35.61 6.53 -63.52
C PHE A 80 34.70 7.76 -63.34
N ASP A 81 34.41 8.50 -64.41
CA ASP A 81 33.53 9.68 -64.38
C ASP A 81 32.13 9.35 -63.86
N LYS A 82 31.57 8.20 -64.25
CA LYS A 82 30.27 7.73 -63.72
C LYS A 82 30.34 7.44 -62.23
N LYS A 83 31.40 6.78 -61.76
CA LYS A 83 31.60 6.49 -60.34
C LYS A 83 31.82 7.78 -59.56
N ASP A 84 32.63 8.70 -60.07
CA ASP A 84 32.89 9.99 -59.44
C ASP A 84 31.62 10.84 -59.36
N HIS A 85 30.82 10.88 -60.43
CA HIS A 85 29.50 11.50 -60.40
C HIS A 85 28.58 10.85 -59.36
N LEU A 86 28.52 9.52 -59.28
CA LEU A 86 27.72 8.82 -58.29
C LEU A 86 28.20 9.10 -56.86
N ILE A 87 29.51 9.13 -56.61
CA ILE A 87 30.07 9.49 -55.31
C ILE A 87 29.68 10.93 -54.96
N ASN A 88 29.90 11.89 -55.86
CA ASN A 88 29.55 13.29 -55.64
C ASN A 88 28.04 13.49 -55.44
N TYR A 89 27.21 12.76 -56.18
CA TYR A 89 25.76 12.81 -56.04
C TYR A 89 25.30 12.20 -54.71
N THR A 90 25.85 11.05 -54.31
CA THR A 90 25.53 10.43 -53.02
C THR A 90 25.99 11.27 -51.84
N VAL A 91 27.16 11.92 -51.92
CA VAL A 91 27.61 12.89 -50.91
C VAL A 91 26.65 14.07 -50.81
N LYS A 92 26.17 14.62 -51.93
CA LYS A 92 25.15 15.69 -51.92
C LYS A 92 23.85 15.23 -51.27
N LEU A 93 23.35 14.05 -51.61
CA LEU A 93 22.15 13.49 -50.98
C LEU A 93 22.34 13.27 -49.48
N MET A 94 23.52 12.82 -49.06
CA MET A 94 23.84 12.64 -47.64
C MET A 94 23.82 13.97 -46.89
N ASN A 95 24.40 15.03 -47.46
CA ASN A 95 24.36 16.37 -46.86
C ASN A 95 22.92 16.91 -46.77
N VAL A 96 22.08 16.68 -47.80
CA VAL A 96 20.67 17.08 -47.76
C VAL A 96 19.90 16.30 -46.68
N ALA A 97 20.17 15.00 -46.55
CA ALA A 97 19.54 14.18 -45.51
C ALA A 97 19.98 14.61 -44.09
N ASP A 98 21.25 14.96 -43.91
CA ASP A 98 21.77 15.48 -42.63
C ASP A 98 21.13 16.84 -42.29
N ASP A 99 21.08 17.78 -43.25
CA ASP A 99 20.38 19.06 -43.10
C ASP A 99 18.91 18.87 -42.70
N GLN A 100 18.20 17.93 -43.34
CA GLN A 100 16.82 17.60 -42.99
C GLN A 100 16.73 17.03 -41.58
N PHE A 101 17.62 16.12 -41.21
CA PHE A 101 17.65 15.54 -39.87
C PHE A 101 17.88 16.61 -38.80
N GLN A 102 18.89 17.47 -38.99
CA GLN A 102 19.19 18.57 -38.08
C GLN A 102 18.01 19.53 -37.92
N ARG A 103 17.35 19.92 -39.02
CA ARG A 103 16.14 20.78 -38.96
C ARG A 103 14.99 20.12 -38.22
N THR A 104 14.81 18.82 -38.42
CA THR A 104 13.75 18.05 -37.74
C THR A 104 14.02 17.98 -36.24
N VAL A 105 15.27 17.72 -35.84
CA VAL A 105 15.68 17.73 -34.42
C VAL A 105 15.50 19.12 -33.80
N ALA A 106 15.92 20.18 -34.49
CA ALA A 106 15.73 21.55 -34.01
C ALA A 106 14.24 21.88 -33.81
N SER A 107 13.38 21.54 -34.78
CA SER A 107 11.94 21.74 -34.67
C SER A 107 11.32 20.93 -33.51
N PHE A 108 11.80 19.71 -33.25
CA PHE A 108 11.36 18.94 -32.10
C PHE A 108 11.79 19.57 -30.77
N CYS A 109 13.04 20.04 -30.68
CA CYS A 109 13.52 20.77 -29.50
C CYS A 109 12.65 22.02 -29.24
N ASP A 110 12.38 22.83 -30.26
CA ASP A 110 11.50 24.01 -30.13
C ASP A 110 10.09 23.63 -29.67
N THR A 111 9.55 22.52 -30.18
CA THR A 111 8.22 22.02 -29.77
C THR A 111 8.22 21.57 -28.31
N ILE A 112 9.29 20.91 -27.86
CA ILE A 112 9.44 20.49 -26.47
C ILE A 112 9.61 21.72 -25.57
N ASP A 113 10.43 22.70 -25.95
CA ASP A 113 10.66 23.91 -25.17
C ASP A 113 9.39 24.76 -25.04
N THR A 114 8.62 24.92 -26.12
CA THR A 114 7.32 25.60 -26.06
C THR A 114 6.33 24.87 -25.15
N MET A 115 6.32 23.54 -25.18
CA MET A 115 5.49 22.72 -24.30
C MET A 115 5.91 22.88 -22.82
N ILE A 116 7.21 22.81 -22.53
CA ILE A 116 7.75 23.01 -21.18
C ILE A 116 7.38 24.40 -20.66
N ASN A 117 7.60 25.44 -21.46
CA ASN A 117 7.28 26.82 -21.07
C ASN A 117 5.78 27.00 -20.78
N LYS A 118 4.91 26.39 -21.59
CA LYS A 118 3.46 26.40 -21.33
C LYS A 118 3.12 25.71 -20.01
N PHE A 119 3.68 24.52 -19.76
CA PHE A 119 3.45 23.81 -18.50
C PHE A 119 3.94 24.61 -17.29
N LEU A 120 5.09 25.27 -17.39
CA LEU A 120 5.59 26.13 -16.31
C LEU A 120 4.64 27.31 -16.03
N GLN A 121 4.11 27.95 -17.08
CA GLN A 121 3.13 29.04 -16.94
C GLN A 121 1.82 28.56 -16.31
N ASP A 122 1.29 27.43 -16.77
CA ASP A 122 0.07 26.84 -16.23
C ASP A 122 0.24 26.46 -14.76
N LEU A 123 1.41 25.93 -14.38
CA LEU A 123 1.73 25.55 -13.00
C LEU A 123 1.85 26.80 -12.10
N GLU A 124 2.47 27.87 -12.58
CA GLU A 124 2.54 29.15 -11.87
C GLU A 124 1.15 29.76 -11.68
N PHE A 125 0.31 29.75 -12.72
CA PHE A 125 -1.07 30.23 -12.64
C PHE A 125 -1.89 29.43 -11.62
N LEU A 126 -1.77 28.10 -11.66
CA LEU A 126 -2.48 27.21 -10.75
C LEU A 126 -2.01 27.38 -9.30
N SER A 127 -0.71 27.59 -9.08
CA SER A 127 -0.14 27.94 -7.77
C SER A 127 -0.75 29.23 -7.25
N LYS A 128 -0.68 30.33 -8.03
CA LYS A 128 -1.23 31.63 -7.63
C LYS A 128 -2.73 31.56 -7.34
N HIS A 129 -3.49 30.85 -8.17
CA HIS A 129 -4.92 30.67 -7.95
C HIS A 129 -5.20 29.87 -6.66
N ASN A 130 -4.41 28.85 -6.37
CA ASN A 130 -4.54 28.09 -5.13
C ASN A 130 -4.16 28.92 -3.90
N ASP A 131 -3.14 29.77 -3.99
CA ASP A 131 -2.74 30.69 -2.91
C ASP A 131 -3.86 31.70 -2.61
N ILE A 132 -4.47 32.28 -3.66
CA ILE A 132 -5.62 33.18 -3.52
C ILE A 132 -6.81 32.43 -2.89
N ARG A 133 -7.11 31.22 -3.37
CA ARG A 133 -8.23 30.42 -2.86
C ARG A 133 -8.03 30.07 -1.38
N THR A 134 -6.84 29.62 -1.01
CA THR A 134 -6.51 29.28 0.38
C THR A 134 -6.56 30.51 1.29
N ALA A 135 -6.01 31.64 0.86
CA ALA A 135 -6.13 32.91 1.60
C ALA A 135 -7.59 33.34 1.81
N ASN A 136 -8.44 33.20 0.78
CA ASN A 136 -9.86 33.53 0.89
C ASN A 136 -10.60 32.61 1.87
N VAL A 137 -10.30 31.30 1.85
CA VAL A 137 -10.91 30.33 2.78
C VAL A 137 -10.45 30.60 4.21
N LEU A 138 -9.17 30.90 4.43
CA LEU A 138 -8.65 31.25 5.75
C LEU A 138 -9.32 32.52 6.28
N LYS A 139 -9.39 33.58 5.47
CA LYS A 139 -10.05 34.83 5.85
C LYS A 139 -11.54 34.63 6.14
N ALA A 140 -12.23 33.79 5.36
CA ALA A 140 -13.63 33.45 5.62
C ALA A 140 -13.78 32.69 6.95
N GLY A 141 -12.86 31.77 7.26
CA GLY A 141 -12.83 31.05 8.54
C GLY A 141 -12.57 31.99 9.73
N GLU A 142 -11.64 32.94 9.60
CA GLU A 142 -11.36 33.95 10.63
C GLU A 142 -12.59 34.85 10.87
N ASN A 143 -13.24 35.31 9.80
CA ASN A 143 -14.46 36.12 9.90
C ASN A 143 -15.60 35.35 10.58
N GLU A 144 -15.79 34.08 10.23
CA GLU A 144 -16.81 33.24 10.84
C GLU A 144 -16.52 33.00 12.32
N ALA A 145 -15.27 32.71 12.68
CA ALA A 145 -14.86 32.55 14.07
C ALA A 145 -15.11 33.83 14.87
N ALA A 146 -14.74 35.00 14.34
CA ALA A 146 -15.01 36.28 14.97
C ALA A 146 -16.51 36.54 15.17
N ARG A 147 -17.34 36.18 14.17
CA ARG A 147 -18.80 36.29 14.26
C ARG A 147 -19.36 35.38 15.35
N ILE A 148 -18.95 34.11 15.39
CA ILE A 148 -19.41 33.14 16.40
C ILE A 148 -19.06 33.62 17.80
N ILE A 149 -17.85 34.16 18.00
CA ILE A 149 -17.42 34.70 19.30
C ILE A 149 -18.29 35.90 19.68
N ALA A 150 -18.51 36.86 18.78
CA ALA A 150 -19.36 38.02 19.06
C ALA A 150 -20.82 37.62 19.36
N ASP A 151 -21.38 36.69 18.60
CA ASP A 151 -22.74 36.16 18.83
C ASP A 151 -22.81 35.41 20.17
N HIS A 152 -21.76 34.67 20.55
CA HIS A 152 -21.67 34.01 21.85
C HIS A 152 -21.63 35.02 23.00
N ASP A 153 -20.76 36.02 22.94
CA ASP A 153 -20.61 37.04 23.98
C ASP A 153 -21.90 37.85 24.15
N THR A 154 -22.58 38.19 23.05
CA THR A 154 -23.88 38.88 23.10
C THR A 154 -24.98 38.00 23.71
N ALA A 155 -25.01 36.71 23.41
CA ALA A 155 -25.94 35.78 24.02
C ALA A 155 -25.65 35.57 25.52
N GLU A 156 -24.38 35.45 25.90
CA GLU A 156 -23.97 35.30 27.29
C GLU A 156 -24.36 36.53 28.12
N THR A 157 -24.02 37.73 27.64
CA THR A 157 -24.37 38.98 28.32
C THR A 157 -25.88 39.16 28.46
N HIS A 158 -26.66 38.76 27.44
CA HIS A 158 -28.12 38.77 27.51
C HIS A 158 -28.66 37.80 28.58
N LEU A 159 -28.11 36.58 28.66
CA LEU A 159 -28.49 35.61 29.68
C LEU A 159 -28.12 36.08 31.10
N GLN A 160 -26.93 36.66 31.26
CA GLN A 160 -26.51 37.25 32.53
C GLN A 160 -27.46 38.37 32.97
N LEU A 161 -27.91 39.23 32.03
CA LEU A 161 -28.88 40.28 32.32
C LEU A 161 -30.24 39.71 32.76
N LEU A 162 -30.74 38.68 32.08
CA LEU A 162 -31.99 38.00 32.46
C LEU A 162 -31.89 37.37 33.85
N LEU A 163 -30.77 36.72 34.18
CA LEU A 163 -30.52 36.15 35.50
C LEU A 163 -30.49 37.24 36.56
N TYR A 164 -29.75 38.33 36.32
CA TYR A 164 -29.69 39.47 37.24
C TYR A 164 -31.09 40.07 37.49
N HIS A 165 -31.87 40.28 36.42
CA HIS A 165 -33.23 40.78 36.53
C HIS A 165 -34.13 39.80 37.31
N GLY A 166 -34.06 38.50 37.02
CA GLY A 166 -34.81 37.46 37.73
C GLY A 166 -34.48 37.37 39.22
N HIS A 167 -33.20 37.49 39.58
CA HIS A 167 -32.80 37.56 40.99
C HIS A 167 -33.32 38.82 41.67
N THR A 168 -33.15 39.98 41.02
CA THR A 168 -33.60 41.26 41.58
C THR A 168 -35.11 41.28 41.81
N THR A 169 -35.90 40.75 40.87
CA THR A 169 -37.36 40.68 41.02
C THR A 169 -37.78 39.71 42.11
N ALA A 170 -37.13 38.55 42.22
CA ALA A 170 -37.41 37.58 43.28
C ALA A 170 -37.06 38.15 44.67
N ASP A 171 -35.92 38.81 44.81
CA ASP A 171 -35.51 39.46 46.07
C ASP A 171 -36.47 40.59 46.43
N ASN A 172 -36.84 41.44 45.49
CA ASN A 172 -37.83 42.49 45.71
C ASN A 172 -39.17 41.91 46.17
N LEU A 173 -39.66 40.83 45.54
CA LEU A 173 -40.90 40.17 45.93
C LEU A 173 -40.82 39.56 47.33
N ALA A 174 -39.68 38.94 47.68
CA ALA A 174 -39.46 38.40 49.01
C ALA A 174 -39.46 39.51 50.07
N TRP A 175 -38.81 40.64 49.78
CA TRP A 175 -38.80 41.82 50.64
C TRP A 175 -40.19 42.43 50.83
N THR A 176 -40.95 42.64 49.75
CA THR A 176 -42.31 43.20 49.83
C THR A 176 -43.24 42.26 50.60
N THR A 177 -43.22 40.96 50.29
CA THR A 177 -44.03 39.95 50.98
C THR A 177 -43.71 39.89 52.47
N ARG A 178 -42.42 39.99 52.84
CA ARG A 178 -42.01 40.05 54.24
C ARG A 178 -42.53 41.30 54.93
N GLY A 179 -42.46 42.46 54.27
CA GLY A 179 -43.01 43.73 54.77
C GLY A 179 -44.52 43.64 54.99
N GLU A 180 -45.26 43.13 54.01
CA GLU A 180 -46.71 42.92 54.11
C GLU A 180 -47.09 41.97 55.26
N ASN A 181 -46.36 40.88 55.44
CA ASN A 181 -46.59 39.94 56.54
C ASN A 181 -46.33 40.57 57.90
N LEU A 182 -45.27 41.38 58.05
CA LEU A 182 -44.99 42.11 59.30
C LEU A 182 -46.10 43.12 59.63
N VAL A 183 -46.63 43.82 58.63
CA VAL A 183 -47.78 44.73 58.81
C VAL A 183 -49.00 43.94 59.27
N LYS A 184 -49.32 42.82 58.63
CA LYS A 184 -50.45 41.95 59.04
C LYS A 184 -50.29 41.41 60.46
N GLU A 185 -49.09 40.97 60.82
CA GLU A 185 -48.80 40.51 62.19
C GLU A 185 -49.03 41.61 63.23
N ASP A 186 -48.66 42.86 62.93
CA ASP A 186 -48.88 43.98 63.84
C ASP A 186 -50.35 44.40 63.92
N GLU A 187 -51.06 44.41 62.78
CA GLU A 187 -52.51 44.62 62.74
C GLU A 187 -53.25 43.59 63.59
N ASP A 188 -52.91 42.30 63.47
CA ASP A 188 -53.55 41.24 64.24
C ASP A 188 -53.17 41.33 65.72
N ARG A 189 -51.92 41.66 66.06
CA ARG A 189 -51.51 41.94 67.45
C ARG A 189 -52.33 43.08 68.05
N ASN A 190 -52.56 44.15 67.30
CA ASN A 190 -53.36 45.30 67.73
C ASN A 190 -54.84 44.92 67.87
N LYS A 191 -55.40 44.12 66.96
CA LYS A 191 -56.77 43.56 67.09
C LYS A 191 -56.91 42.75 68.38
N TYR A 192 -56.00 41.82 68.64
CA TYR A 192 -56.04 41.01 69.86
C TYR A 192 -55.86 41.86 71.13
N ALA A 193 -55.03 42.89 71.09
CA ALA A 193 -54.88 43.82 72.21
C ALA A 193 -56.19 44.57 72.49
N ASN A 194 -56.88 45.03 71.45
CA ASN A 194 -58.19 45.69 71.56
C ASN A 194 -59.28 44.73 72.06
N GLU A 195 -59.35 43.50 71.53
CA GLU A 195 -60.29 42.47 71.99
C GLU A 195 -60.09 42.12 73.47
N ARG A 196 -58.84 42.00 73.91
CA ARG A 196 -58.49 41.75 75.31
C ARG A 196 -58.93 42.90 76.21
N GLU A 197 -58.72 44.15 75.80
CA GLU A 197 -59.14 45.32 76.57
C GLU A 197 -60.67 45.41 76.66
N ASN A 198 -61.37 45.13 75.55
CA ASN A 198 -62.82 45.06 75.53
C ASN A 198 -63.35 43.97 76.48
N LEU A 199 -62.76 42.77 76.45
CA LEU A 199 -63.14 41.67 77.34
C LEU A 199 -62.84 42.00 78.81
N ARG A 200 -61.71 42.65 79.08
CA ARG A 200 -61.35 43.11 80.42
C ARG A 200 -62.38 44.10 80.95
N SER A 201 -62.73 45.11 80.17
CA SER A 201 -63.75 46.10 80.53
C SER A 201 -65.11 45.44 80.80
N PHE A 202 -65.51 44.48 79.95
CA PHE A 202 -66.74 43.70 80.15
C PHE A 202 -66.72 42.89 81.46
N LEU A 203 -65.61 42.19 81.74
CA LEU A 203 -65.44 41.41 82.96
C LEU A 203 -65.37 42.27 84.22
N GLU A 204 -64.69 43.42 84.18
CA GLU A 204 -64.65 44.36 85.30
C GLU A 204 -66.04 44.93 85.60
N ASN A 205 -66.82 45.29 84.56
CA ASN A 205 -68.20 45.73 84.74
C ASN A 205 -69.06 44.63 85.37
N THR A 206 -69.06 43.41 84.81
CA THR A 206 -69.84 42.29 85.37
C THR A 206 -69.43 41.94 86.79
N TYR A 207 -68.12 41.94 87.09
CA TYR A 207 -67.61 41.74 88.44
C TYR A 207 -68.13 42.81 89.41
N ASN A 208 -68.08 44.08 89.03
CA ASN A 208 -68.55 45.18 89.87
C ASN A 208 -70.05 45.05 90.16
N THR A 209 -70.88 44.70 89.15
CA THR A 209 -72.31 44.45 89.34
C THR A 209 -72.56 43.32 90.33
N MET A 210 -71.91 42.16 90.13
CA MET A 210 -72.04 41.00 91.01
C MET A 210 -71.52 41.27 92.42
N TRP A 211 -70.49 42.11 92.55
CA TRP A 211 -69.92 42.51 93.84
C TRP A 211 -70.88 43.39 94.64
N ASP A 212 -71.58 44.30 93.98
CA ASP A 212 -72.59 45.13 94.64
C ASP A 212 -73.84 44.32 95.02
N GLU A 213 -74.25 43.37 94.17
CA GLU A 213 -75.27 42.37 94.52
C GLU A 213 -74.86 41.52 95.71
N TYR A 214 -73.62 41.00 95.73
CA TYR A 214 -73.09 40.20 96.83
C TYR A 214 -73.05 40.99 98.14
N LYS A 215 -72.59 42.24 98.13
CA LYS A 215 -72.63 43.11 99.32
C LYS A 215 -74.05 43.31 99.83
N ALA A 216 -75.03 43.45 98.95
CA ALA A 216 -76.43 43.59 99.33
C ALA A 216 -76.93 42.32 100.04
N VAL A 217 -76.63 41.14 99.49
CA VAL A 217 -76.99 39.84 100.08
C VAL A 217 -76.25 39.59 101.40
N LEU A 218 -74.95 39.90 101.48
CA LEU A 218 -74.15 39.69 102.69
C LEU A 218 -74.64 40.59 103.84
N LYS A 219 -74.99 41.85 103.56
CA LYS A 219 -75.63 42.74 104.53
C LYS A 219 -76.94 42.15 105.05
N ALA A 220 -77.79 41.60 104.16
CA ALA A 220 -79.02 40.93 104.56
C ALA A 220 -78.76 39.66 105.40
N TYR A 221 -77.76 38.87 105.03
CA TYR A 221 -77.41 37.63 105.72
C TYR A 221 -76.79 37.85 107.11
N ILE A 222 -75.88 38.82 107.26
CA ILE A 222 -75.25 39.14 108.55
C ILE A 222 -76.31 39.58 109.57
N VAL A 223 -77.28 40.39 109.14
CA VAL A 223 -78.42 40.79 109.97
C VAL A 223 -79.30 39.57 110.30
N GLY A 224 -79.54 38.67 109.34
CA GLY A 224 -80.40 37.50 109.53
C GLY A 224 -79.79 36.31 110.29
N THR A 225 -78.47 36.23 110.47
CA THR A 225 -77.81 35.02 111.00
C THR A 225 -76.98 35.21 112.27
N ALA A 226 -77.03 36.40 112.88
CA ALA A 226 -76.37 36.67 114.16
C ALA A 226 -76.68 35.60 115.25
N ASP A 227 -77.91 35.09 115.29
CA ASP A 227 -78.31 34.04 116.23
C ASP A 227 -77.86 32.63 115.82
N ASN A 228 -77.79 32.34 114.52
CA ASN A 228 -77.31 31.05 114.01
C ASN A 228 -75.80 30.86 114.21
N GLN A 229 -75.01 31.93 114.19
CA GLN A 229 -73.56 31.88 114.46
C GLN A 229 -73.24 31.42 115.89
N LYS A 230 -74.16 31.62 116.84
CA LYS A 230 -74.06 31.10 118.23
C LYS A 230 -74.27 29.58 118.28
N MET A 231 -75.11 29.05 117.37
CA MET A 231 -75.44 27.63 117.27
C MET A 231 -74.37 26.82 116.51
N VAL A 232 -73.72 27.43 115.52
CA VAL A 232 -72.61 26.81 114.75
C VAL A 232 -71.39 26.50 115.61
N ARG A 233 -71.11 27.30 116.65
CA ARG A 233 -70.03 27.00 117.63
C ARG A 233 -70.28 25.69 118.40
N LYS A 234 -71.53 25.26 118.56
CA LYS A 234 -71.88 23.97 119.17
C LYS A 234 -71.74 22.81 118.18
N LEU A 235 -71.97 23.06 116.89
CA LEU A 235 -71.84 22.06 115.82
C LEU A 235 -70.38 21.76 115.45
N ARG A 236 -69.47 22.74 115.56
CA ARG A 236 -68.02 22.53 115.32
C ARG A 236 -67.37 21.48 116.23
N ARG A 237 -67.91 21.25 117.43
CA ARG A 237 -67.45 20.16 118.33
C ARG A 237 -67.83 18.77 117.82
N LYS A 238 -68.92 18.66 117.03
CA LYS A 238 -69.34 17.41 116.38
C LYS A 238 -68.61 17.20 115.04
N GLU A 239 -68.25 18.28 114.36
CA GLU A 239 -67.49 18.28 113.10
C GLU A 239 -66.08 17.70 113.26
N ASN A 240 -65.40 18.02 114.37
CA ASN A 240 -64.07 17.48 114.66
C ASN A 240 -64.06 15.94 114.82
N LEU A 241 -65.16 15.33 115.28
CA LEU A 241 -65.28 13.87 115.40
C LEU A 241 -65.50 13.21 114.01
N MET A 242 -66.15 13.90 113.08
CA MET A 242 -66.36 13.39 111.72
C MET A 242 -65.14 13.58 110.82
N ALA A 243 -64.29 14.58 111.09
CA ALA A 243 -63.04 14.83 110.37
C ALA A 243 -62.06 13.65 110.44
N ASP A 244 -61.97 12.96 111.59
CA ASP A 244 -61.09 11.79 111.76
C ASP A 244 -61.57 10.58 110.93
N ILE A 245 -62.89 10.41 110.80
CA ILE A 245 -63.47 9.36 109.94
C ILE A 245 -63.21 9.68 108.46
N ILE A 246 -63.33 10.95 108.07
CA ILE A 246 -63.08 11.42 106.69
C ILE A 246 -61.60 11.23 106.31
N ALA A 247 -60.67 11.50 107.22
CA ALA A 247 -59.24 11.28 106.98
C ALA A 247 -58.90 9.80 106.68
N SER A 248 -59.55 8.87 107.39
CA SER A 248 -59.38 7.43 107.16
C SER A 248 -59.94 6.95 105.82
N GLN A 249 -61.05 7.55 105.36
CA GLN A 249 -61.65 7.28 104.05
C GLN A 249 -60.84 7.92 102.90
N ALA A 250 -60.35 9.15 103.06
CA ALA A 250 -59.52 9.84 102.07
C ALA A 250 -58.25 9.06 101.72
N LYS A 251 -57.64 8.39 102.72
CA LYS A 251 -56.48 7.52 102.51
C LYS A 251 -56.80 6.29 101.66
N LYS A 252 -58.00 5.70 101.82
CA LYS A 252 -58.47 4.59 100.98
C LYS A 252 -58.75 5.05 99.53
N ILE A 253 -59.31 6.25 99.37
CA ILE A 253 -59.58 6.87 98.06
C ILE A 253 -58.28 7.22 97.31
N ALA A 254 -57.26 7.73 98.00
CA ALA A 254 -55.96 8.03 97.39
C ALA A 254 -55.28 6.76 96.82
N ASN A 255 -55.40 5.65 97.54
CA ASN A 255 -54.84 4.36 97.09
C ASN A 255 -55.60 3.82 95.86
N SER A 256 -56.92 3.93 95.81
CA SER A 256 -57.70 3.53 94.63
C SER A 256 -57.48 4.46 93.44
N ASP A 257 -57.35 5.78 93.64
CA ASP A 257 -57.02 6.75 92.58
C ASP A 257 -55.63 6.52 91.98
N GLY A 258 -54.64 6.16 92.81
CA GLY A 258 -53.30 5.78 92.34
C GLY A 258 -53.27 4.52 91.48
N LEU A 259 -54.17 3.56 91.74
CA LEU A 259 -54.36 2.39 90.88
C LEU A 259 -55.06 2.78 89.57
N LEU A 260 -56.08 3.64 89.66
CA LEU A 260 -56.87 4.09 88.52
C LEU A 260 -56.05 4.94 87.54
N LYS A 261 -55.15 5.79 88.04
CA LYS A 261 -54.18 6.54 87.22
C LYS A 261 -53.23 5.62 86.46
N ARG A 262 -52.67 4.59 87.11
CA ARG A 262 -51.78 3.61 86.46
C ARG A 262 -52.48 2.87 85.32
N LEU A 263 -53.69 2.37 85.57
CA LEU A 263 -54.50 1.69 84.57
C LEU A 263 -54.89 2.63 83.42
N ARG A 264 -55.20 3.91 83.69
CA ARG A 264 -55.46 4.92 82.66
C ARG A 264 -54.22 5.24 81.81
N THR A 265 -53.03 5.37 82.40
CA THR A 265 -51.79 5.55 81.62
C THR A 265 -51.47 4.33 80.76
N GLU A 266 -51.75 3.12 81.25
CA GLU A 266 -51.55 1.91 80.47
C GLU A 266 -52.56 1.82 79.32
N LEU A 267 -53.83 2.15 79.57
CA LEU A 267 -54.86 2.25 78.54
C LEU A 267 -54.52 3.32 77.50
N ALA A 268 -54.07 4.52 77.92
CA ALA A 268 -53.64 5.58 77.00
C ALA A 268 -52.41 5.18 76.17
N ALA A 269 -51.50 4.36 76.71
CA ALA A 269 -50.38 3.79 75.94
C ALA A 269 -50.85 2.75 74.90
N TYR A 270 -51.95 2.03 75.17
CA TYR A 270 -52.60 1.16 74.20
C TYR A 270 -53.39 1.95 73.14
N GLU A 271 -54.17 2.96 73.54
CA GLU A 271 -55.00 3.80 72.65
C GLU A 271 -54.18 4.75 71.78
N SER A 272 -53.06 5.29 72.29
CA SER A 272 -52.12 6.12 71.50
C SER A 272 -51.38 5.34 70.42
N GLY A 273 -51.51 4.00 70.38
CA GLY A 273 -50.90 3.16 69.37
C GLY A 273 -49.37 3.12 69.41
N THR A 274 -48.74 3.62 70.48
CA THR A 274 -47.27 3.63 70.65
C THR A 274 -46.68 2.22 70.68
N LYS A 275 -47.36 1.27 71.35
CA LYS A 275 -46.99 -0.17 71.27
C LYS A 275 -47.15 -0.74 69.85
N GLN A 276 -48.14 -0.28 69.07
CA GLN A 276 -48.35 -0.69 67.67
C GLN A 276 -47.43 0.03 66.67
N ALA A 277 -46.87 1.20 67.02
CA ALA A 277 -45.92 1.94 66.20
C ALA A 277 -44.61 1.17 66.03
N VAL A 278 -44.13 0.48 67.07
CA VAL A 278 -42.94 -0.39 67.02
C VAL A 278 -43.11 -1.52 66.01
N PHE A 279 -44.28 -2.17 65.99
CA PHE A 279 -44.58 -3.23 65.01
C PHE A 279 -44.71 -2.68 63.58
N ARG A 280 -45.30 -1.48 63.42
CA ARG A 280 -45.39 -0.80 62.11
C ARG A 280 -44.00 -0.43 61.57
N ASP A 281 -43.12 0.09 62.42
CA ASP A 281 -41.75 0.44 62.05
C ASP A 281 -40.91 -0.79 61.68
N ARG A 282 -40.97 -1.86 62.48
CA ARG A 282 -40.32 -3.14 62.16
C ARG A 282 -40.79 -3.69 60.80
N ARG A 283 -42.09 -3.65 60.54
CA ARG A 283 -42.67 -4.06 59.24
C ARG A 283 -42.17 -3.19 58.09
N ASN A 284 -42.08 -1.87 58.28
CA ASN A 284 -41.60 -0.95 57.26
C ASN A 284 -40.12 -1.15 56.96
N ARG A 285 -39.28 -1.40 57.97
CA ARG A 285 -37.87 -1.76 57.79
C ARG A 285 -37.70 -3.05 56.98
N HIS A 286 -38.50 -4.09 57.26
CA HIS A 286 -38.48 -5.32 56.48
C HIS A 286 -38.93 -5.10 55.03
N ARG A 287 -40.00 -4.32 54.78
CA ARG A 287 -40.40 -3.96 53.41
C ARG A 287 -39.32 -3.18 52.67
N ALA A 288 -38.69 -2.21 53.32
CA ALA A 288 -37.61 -1.43 52.72
C ALA A 288 -36.41 -2.32 52.37
N ALA A 289 -36.07 -3.29 53.23
CA ALA A 289 -35.02 -4.27 52.95
C ALA A 289 -35.38 -5.17 51.75
N CYS A 290 -36.60 -5.72 51.70
CA CYS A 290 -37.06 -6.51 50.55
C CYS A 290 -37.09 -5.69 49.24
N ALA A 291 -37.53 -4.43 49.30
CA ALA A 291 -37.54 -3.55 48.13
C ALA A 291 -36.13 -3.27 47.61
N ARG A 292 -35.16 -3.02 48.51
CA ARG A 292 -33.74 -2.87 48.13
C ARG A 292 -33.19 -4.14 47.49
N LEU A 293 -33.40 -5.29 48.11
CA LEU A 293 -32.98 -6.59 47.57
C LEU A 293 -33.56 -6.84 46.17
N LYS A 294 -34.86 -6.56 45.98
CA LYS A 294 -35.52 -6.70 44.69
C LYS A 294 -34.94 -5.76 43.63
N LYS A 295 -34.65 -4.51 44.00
CA LYS A 295 -33.99 -3.54 43.12
C LYS A 295 -32.58 -3.99 42.74
N THR A 296 -31.79 -4.49 43.69
CA THR A 296 -30.44 -5.02 43.42
C THR A 296 -30.50 -6.22 42.48
N LEU A 297 -31.47 -7.12 42.67
CA LEU A 297 -31.67 -8.28 41.80
C LEU A 297 -31.98 -7.87 40.37
N PHE A 298 -32.94 -6.96 40.16
CA PHE A 298 -33.28 -6.50 38.81
C PHE A 298 -32.11 -5.78 38.13
N ASN A 299 -31.44 -4.88 38.85
CA ASN A 299 -30.26 -4.20 38.33
C ASN A 299 -29.15 -5.21 37.97
N GLY A 300 -28.97 -6.26 38.78
CA GLY A 300 -28.04 -7.36 38.50
C GLY A 300 -28.39 -8.12 37.22
N CYS A 301 -29.66 -8.49 37.04
CA CYS A 301 -30.14 -9.13 35.82
C CYS A 301 -29.93 -8.25 34.58
N ASP A 302 -30.22 -6.94 34.67
CA ASP A 302 -30.00 -6.00 33.55
C ASP A 302 -28.51 -5.89 33.19
N THR A 303 -27.63 -5.87 34.21
CA THR A 303 -26.18 -5.88 33.98
C THR A 303 -25.70 -7.19 33.35
N ASP A 304 -26.19 -8.33 33.82
CA ASP A 304 -25.83 -9.65 33.30
C ASP A 304 -26.29 -9.80 31.85
N GLN A 305 -27.51 -9.36 31.54
CA GLN A 305 -28.04 -9.33 30.17
C GLN A 305 -27.18 -8.47 29.25
N SER A 306 -26.78 -7.27 29.72
CA SER A 306 -25.92 -6.36 28.96
C SER A 306 -24.51 -6.92 28.76
N GLN A 307 -23.95 -7.59 29.76
CA GLN A 307 -22.63 -8.24 29.67
C GLN A 307 -22.66 -9.44 28.75
N LEU A 308 -23.70 -10.28 28.84
CA LEU A 308 -23.88 -11.43 27.96
C LEU A 308 -24.04 -10.98 26.49
N ALA A 309 -24.83 -9.94 26.23
CA ALA A 309 -24.97 -9.38 24.87
C ALA A 309 -23.62 -8.89 24.32
N LYS A 310 -22.80 -8.23 25.15
CA LYS A 310 -21.43 -7.82 24.76
C LYS A 310 -20.54 -9.03 24.49
N LEU A 311 -20.57 -10.04 25.35
CA LEU A 311 -19.76 -11.25 25.21
C LEU A 311 -20.10 -11.99 23.91
N VAL A 312 -21.39 -12.18 23.61
CA VAL A 312 -21.86 -12.81 22.38
C VAL A 312 -21.38 -12.01 21.16
N LYS A 313 -21.60 -10.69 21.15
CA LYS A 313 -21.17 -9.84 20.02
C LYS A 313 -19.66 -9.89 19.79
N VAL A 314 -18.87 -9.84 20.85
CA VAL A 314 -17.39 -9.94 20.73
C VAL A 314 -16.99 -11.33 20.27
N SER A 315 -17.60 -12.39 20.80
CA SER A 315 -17.36 -13.77 20.37
C SER A 315 -17.65 -13.94 18.88
N ASP A 316 -18.82 -13.52 18.41
CA ASP A 316 -19.20 -13.61 16.99
C ASP A 316 -18.22 -12.83 16.11
N SER A 317 -17.85 -11.60 16.51
CA SER A 317 -16.86 -10.80 15.78
C SER A 317 -15.48 -11.48 15.71
N THR A 318 -15.06 -12.15 16.79
CA THR A 318 -13.80 -12.91 16.81
C THR A 318 -13.87 -14.15 15.94
N ILE A 319 -15.00 -14.86 15.93
CA ILE A 319 -15.22 -16.03 15.08
C ILE A 319 -15.19 -15.60 13.61
N GLU A 320 -15.92 -14.55 13.22
CA GLU A 320 -15.91 -14.01 11.85
C GLU A 320 -14.50 -13.63 11.39
N TRP A 321 -13.72 -12.97 12.26
CA TRP A 321 -12.33 -12.61 11.96
C TRP A 321 -11.44 -13.85 11.80
N LEU A 322 -11.56 -14.84 12.68
CA LEU A 322 -10.82 -16.10 12.61
C LEU A 322 -11.17 -16.90 11.35
N GLU A 323 -12.45 -16.97 10.98
CA GLU A 323 -12.90 -17.60 9.74
C GLU A 323 -12.34 -16.88 8.51
N ALA A 324 -12.33 -15.54 8.50
CA ALA A 324 -11.74 -14.76 7.42
C ALA A 324 -10.22 -15.00 7.31
N ALA A 325 -9.52 -15.09 8.44
CA ALA A 325 -8.09 -15.42 8.48
C ALA A 325 -7.84 -16.85 7.97
N CYS A 326 -8.69 -17.82 8.36
CA CYS A 326 -8.62 -19.19 7.88
C CYS A 326 -8.81 -19.27 6.36
N LYS A 327 -9.85 -18.60 5.81
CA LYS A 327 -10.09 -18.50 4.36
C LYS A 327 -8.90 -17.90 3.60
N LYS A 328 -8.24 -16.88 4.17
CA LYS A 328 -7.00 -16.31 3.60
C LYS A 328 -5.86 -17.33 3.62
N GLY A 329 -5.67 -18.03 4.74
CA GLY A 329 -4.69 -19.11 4.87
C GLY A 329 -4.90 -20.23 3.86
N GLU A 330 -6.13 -20.72 3.70
CA GLU A 330 -6.50 -21.72 2.70
C GLU A 330 -6.24 -21.23 1.27
N LYS A 331 -6.53 -19.95 0.97
CA LYS A 331 -6.23 -19.37 -0.35
C LYS A 331 -4.73 -19.38 -0.62
N ILE A 332 -3.91 -18.99 0.36
CA ILE A 332 -2.44 -19.03 0.26
C ILE A 332 -1.96 -20.47 0.04
N LEU A 333 -2.47 -21.44 0.80
CA LEU A 333 -2.11 -22.86 0.65
C LEU A 333 -2.52 -23.41 -0.72
N ARG A 334 -3.73 -23.08 -1.20
CA ARG A 334 -4.19 -23.47 -2.54
C ARG A 334 -3.32 -22.88 -3.64
N MET A 335 -2.97 -21.59 -3.54
CA MET A 335 -2.06 -20.95 -4.49
C MET A 335 -0.67 -21.57 -4.43
N ALA A 336 -0.13 -21.81 -3.24
CA ALA A 336 1.15 -22.47 -3.06
C ALA A 336 1.16 -23.88 -3.68
N ALA A 337 0.09 -24.66 -3.50
CA ALA A 337 -0.07 -25.98 -4.11
C ALA A 337 -0.13 -25.90 -5.65
N LEU A 338 -0.81 -24.88 -6.21
CA LEU A 338 -0.89 -24.65 -7.64
C LEU A 338 0.47 -24.22 -8.22
N CYS A 339 1.15 -23.26 -7.59
CA CYS A 339 2.51 -22.84 -7.96
C CYS A 339 3.49 -24.02 -7.90
N ARG A 340 3.37 -24.88 -6.88
CA ARG A 340 4.21 -26.08 -6.73
C ARG A 340 4.09 -27.07 -7.88
N LYS A 341 3.00 -27.06 -8.67
CA LYS A 341 2.89 -27.92 -9.86
C LYS A 341 3.92 -27.57 -10.93
N TYR A 342 4.23 -26.28 -11.09
CA TYR A 342 5.17 -25.75 -12.09
C TYR A 342 6.63 -25.73 -11.61
N GLU A 343 6.88 -26.13 -10.36
CA GLU A 343 8.24 -26.27 -9.83
C GLU A 343 8.90 -27.54 -10.37
N THR A 344 10.19 -27.42 -10.71
CA THR A 344 11.01 -28.56 -11.09
C THR A 344 11.18 -29.53 -9.92
N GLN A 345 11.48 -30.81 -10.20
CA GLN A 345 11.70 -31.81 -9.15
C GLN A 345 12.86 -31.41 -8.22
N ARG A 346 13.90 -30.77 -8.76
CA ARG A 346 15.02 -30.20 -8.00
C ARG A 346 14.56 -29.14 -7.00
N GLU A 347 13.64 -28.27 -7.38
CA GLU A 347 13.08 -27.23 -6.49
C GLU A 347 12.09 -27.78 -5.47
N LYS A 348 11.38 -28.87 -5.80
CA LYS A 348 10.48 -29.56 -4.85
C LYS A 348 11.24 -30.25 -3.72
N VAL A 349 12.41 -30.83 -4.03
CA VAL A 349 13.27 -31.53 -3.06
C VAL A 349 14.17 -30.56 -2.32
N LEU A 350 14.65 -29.51 -2.99
CA LEU A 350 15.57 -28.51 -2.42
C LEU A 350 15.06 -27.07 -2.69
N PRO A 351 13.98 -26.63 -2.01
CA PRO A 351 13.32 -25.35 -2.28
C PRO A 351 14.20 -24.12 -2.04
N PHE A 352 15.18 -24.24 -1.14
CA PHE A 352 16.01 -23.13 -0.66
C PHE A 352 17.49 -23.25 -1.07
N GLY A 353 17.84 -24.27 -1.88
CA GLY A 353 19.22 -24.49 -2.32
C GLY A 353 20.16 -25.06 -1.24
N THR A 354 21.39 -25.39 -1.65
CA THR A 354 22.45 -25.92 -0.77
C THR A 354 23.17 -24.83 0.02
N ASN A 355 23.02 -23.58 -0.40
CA ASN A 355 23.56 -22.43 0.29
C ASN A 355 22.62 -22.11 1.45
N LEU A 356 22.85 -22.76 2.59
CA LEU A 356 22.22 -22.39 3.85
C LEU A 356 22.71 -20.96 4.17
N PRO A 357 21.88 -19.91 4.03
CA PRO A 357 22.22 -18.66 4.65
C PRO A 357 22.20 -18.97 6.15
N HIS A 358 23.27 -18.59 6.86
CA HIS A 358 23.32 -18.65 8.32
C HIS A 358 21.95 -18.20 8.84
N SER A 359 21.25 -19.15 9.46
CA SER A 359 20.08 -18.85 10.28
C SER A 359 20.46 -17.64 11.13
N PRO A 360 19.72 -16.51 11.10
CA PRO A 360 19.77 -15.61 12.23
C PRO A 360 19.11 -16.36 13.38
N THR A 361 19.87 -17.31 13.93
CA THR A 361 19.57 -18.00 15.16
C THR A 361 19.64 -16.91 16.19
N GLU A 362 18.49 -16.32 16.49
CA GLU A 362 18.17 -15.70 17.76
C GLU A 362 19.36 -15.06 18.48
N THR A 363 20.07 -14.14 17.83
CA THR A 363 20.79 -13.15 18.64
C THR A 363 19.67 -12.35 19.28
N LYS A 364 19.47 -12.59 20.57
CA LYS A 364 18.82 -11.68 21.52
C LYS A 364 19.55 -10.33 21.43
N VAL A 365 19.35 -9.62 20.32
CA VAL A 365 19.73 -8.22 20.23
C VAL A 365 18.66 -7.53 21.04
N ASN A 366 19.01 -7.24 22.29
CA ASN A 366 18.42 -6.17 23.05
C ASN A 366 18.54 -4.91 22.17
N VAL A 367 17.55 -4.70 21.30
CA VAL A 367 17.36 -3.42 20.63
C VAL A 367 16.91 -2.49 21.73
N ARG A 368 17.91 -1.85 22.34
CA ARG A 368 17.74 -0.70 23.21
C ARG A 368 16.85 0.28 22.45
N ARG A 369 15.65 0.50 22.97
CA ARG A 369 14.70 1.51 22.51
C ARG A 369 15.45 2.83 22.34
N GLN A 370 15.68 3.21 21.09
CA GLN A 370 15.96 4.57 20.67
C GLN A 370 14.94 4.87 19.56
N PRO A 371 14.30 6.04 19.58
CA PRO A 371 13.26 6.41 18.63
C PRO A 371 13.87 6.84 17.29
N GLU A 372 13.02 7.02 16.28
CA GLU A 372 13.32 7.54 14.92
C GLU A 372 13.72 6.49 13.84
N ASP A 373 12.71 5.73 13.38
CA ASP A 373 12.29 5.55 11.96
C ASP A 373 11.41 4.29 11.84
N SER A 374 10.15 4.46 12.25
CA SER A 374 9.20 3.40 12.58
C SER A 374 8.69 2.57 11.39
N MET A 375 9.01 2.92 10.14
CA MET A 375 8.45 2.23 8.96
C MET A 375 9.39 1.16 8.41
N VAL A 376 10.70 1.45 8.33
CA VAL A 376 11.69 0.52 7.76
C VAL A 376 11.95 -0.63 8.73
N VAL A 377 12.07 -0.35 10.02
CA VAL A 377 12.23 -1.39 11.05
C VAL A 377 10.99 -2.29 11.13
N SER A 378 9.80 -1.70 11.02
CA SER A 378 8.54 -2.46 10.98
C SER A 378 8.43 -3.33 9.71
N ALA A 379 8.81 -2.79 8.55
CA ALA A 379 8.86 -3.53 7.29
C ALA A 379 9.90 -4.66 7.32
N MET A 380 11.08 -4.43 7.90
CA MET A 380 12.12 -5.46 8.08
C MET A 380 11.65 -6.57 9.02
N ILE A 381 10.98 -6.24 10.13
CA ILE A 381 10.44 -7.25 11.05
C ILE A 381 9.32 -8.06 10.36
N THR A 382 8.42 -7.42 9.61
CA THR A 382 7.31 -8.11 8.91
C THR A 382 7.76 -8.94 7.70
N THR A 383 8.87 -8.58 7.05
CA THR A 383 9.36 -9.29 5.86
C THR A 383 10.52 -10.26 6.14
N SER A 384 11.13 -10.22 7.33
CA SER A 384 12.23 -11.12 7.71
C SER A 384 11.86 -12.61 7.63
N GLY A 385 10.60 -12.98 7.88
CA GLY A 385 10.11 -14.36 7.72
C GLY A 385 9.96 -14.83 6.25
N LEU A 386 9.97 -13.90 5.29
CA LEU A 386 9.72 -14.18 3.86
C LEU A 386 11.01 -14.26 3.03
N THR A 387 12.19 -14.05 3.61
CA THR A 387 13.47 -14.05 2.88
C THR A 387 13.68 -15.31 2.05
N ARG A 388 13.30 -16.48 2.59
CA ARG A 388 13.39 -17.77 1.90
C ARG A 388 12.43 -17.89 0.71
N LEU A 389 11.23 -17.31 0.81
CA LEU A 389 10.28 -17.24 -0.30
C LEU A 389 10.84 -16.37 -1.42
N TRP A 390 11.38 -15.20 -1.09
CA TRP A 390 11.98 -14.30 -2.06
C TRP A 390 13.19 -14.90 -2.78
N GLN A 391 14.06 -15.64 -2.06
CA GLN A 391 15.14 -16.40 -2.69
C GLN A 391 14.62 -17.41 -3.73
N LYS A 392 13.52 -18.10 -3.42
CA LYS A 392 12.88 -19.05 -4.34
C LYS A 392 12.33 -18.33 -5.59
N VAL A 393 11.67 -17.19 -5.40
CA VAL A 393 11.15 -16.36 -6.50
C VAL A 393 12.28 -15.82 -7.38
N SER A 394 13.36 -15.30 -6.79
CA SER A 394 14.52 -14.80 -7.54
C SER A 394 15.19 -15.90 -8.37
N LYS A 395 15.29 -17.12 -7.83
CA LYS A 395 15.84 -18.26 -8.57
C LYS A 395 14.96 -18.64 -9.76
N ALA A 396 13.63 -18.67 -9.58
CA ALA A 396 12.71 -18.93 -10.67
C ALA A 396 12.78 -17.84 -11.76
N ASP A 397 12.93 -16.56 -11.39
CA ASP A 397 13.07 -15.47 -12.36
C ASP A 397 14.41 -15.54 -13.12
N LEU A 398 15.51 -15.94 -12.47
CA LEU A 398 16.79 -16.20 -13.15
C LEU A 398 16.67 -17.33 -14.18
N SER A 399 16.04 -18.44 -13.81
CA SER A 399 15.76 -19.55 -14.74
C SER A 399 14.89 -19.08 -15.92
N ARG A 400 13.85 -18.29 -15.65
CA ARG A 400 12.98 -17.71 -16.69
C ARG A 400 13.76 -16.81 -17.66
N ARG A 401 14.64 -15.95 -17.15
CA ARG A 401 15.48 -15.07 -17.98
C ARG A 401 16.48 -15.86 -18.83
N ALA A 402 17.06 -16.93 -18.29
CA ALA A 402 17.94 -17.82 -19.04
C ALA A 402 17.20 -18.49 -20.21
N LEU A 403 16.01 -19.04 -19.96
CA LEU A 403 15.17 -19.63 -21.01
C LEU A 403 14.73 -18.62 -22.07
N LEU A 404 14.39 -17.39 -21.68
CA LEU A 404 14.07 -16.31 -22.63
C LEU A 404 15.26 -15.96 -23.52
N ARG A 405 16.48 -15.95 -22.96
CA ARG A 405 17.70 -15.70 -23.72
C ARG A 405 17.96 -16.81 -24.73
N GLU A 406 17.86 -18.08 -24.31
CA GLU A 406 18.00 -19.23 -25.22
C GLU A 406 16.94 -19.21 -26.32
N LYS A 407 15.67 -18.94 -25.96
CA LYS A 407 14.59 -18.79 -26.94
C LYS A 407 14.93 -17.74 -28.00
N ASN A 408 15.39 -16.55 -27.60
CA ASN A 408 15.76 -15.50 -28.55
C ASN A 408 16.91 -15.92 -29.48
N ILE A 409 17.90 -16.66 -28.96
CA ILE A 409 19.00 -17.19 -29.77
C ILE A 409 18.47 -18.21 -30.79
N LEU A 410 17.63 -19.14 -30.35
CA LEU A 410 17.02 -20.15 -31.22
C LEU A 410 16.08 -19.52 -32.27
N GLU A 411 15.36 -18.46 -31.93
CA GLU A 411 14.54 -17.71 -32.89
C GLU A 411 15.40 -17.02 -33.95
N GLN A 412 16.56 -16.45 -33.57
CA GLN A 412 17.52 -15.87 -34.51
C GLN A 412 18.15 -16.94 -35.41
N GLU A 413 18.56 -18.07 -34.85
CA GLU A 413 19.09 -19.20 -35.61
C GLU A 413 18.05 -19.77 -36.58
N ASN A 414 16.81 -19.94 -36.12
CA ASN A 414 15.72 -20.41 -36.97
C ASN A 414 15.39 -19.40 -38.08
N ALA A 415 15.39 -18.09 -37.79
CA ALA A 415 15.23 -17.06 -38.81
C ALA A 415 16.35 -17.13 -39.88
N MET A 416 17.61 -17.32 -39.45
CA MET A 416 18.74 -17.51 -40.36
C MET A 416 18.58 -18.79 -41.21
N ILE A 417 18.13 -19.89 -40.61
CA ILE A 417 17.88 -21.15 -41.32
C ILE A 417 16.75 -20.98 -42.34
N VAL A 418 15.63 -20.34 -41.96
CA VAL A 418 14.51 -20.06 -42.86
C VAL A 418 14.96 -19.19 -44.03
N GLN A 419 15.78 -18.16 -43.78
CA GLN A 419 16.35 -17.32 -44.83
C GLN A 419 17.26 -18.13 -45.77
N LYS A 420 18.15 -18.97 -45.23
CA LYS A 420 19.01 -19.87 -46.03
C LYS A 420 18.20 -20.85 -46.88
N ILE A 421 17.07 -21.35 -46.36
CA ILE A 421 16.15 -22.23 -47.10
C ILE A 421 15.46 -21.46 -48.24
N GLN A 422 15.03 -20.21 -48.00
CA GLN A 422 14.46 -19.36 -49.05
C GLN A 422 15.50 -19.05 -50.15
N GLU A 423 16.73 -18.71 -49.79
CA GLU A 423 17.84 -18.49 -50.72
C GLU A 423 18.16 -19.73 -51.57
N TYR A 424 18.05 -20.92 -50.98
CA TYR A 424 18.19 -22.20 -51.68
C TYR A 424 17.04 -22.46 -52.66
N GLN A 425 15.79 -22.16 -52.27
CA GLN A 425 14.61 -22.29 -53.14
C GLN A 425 14.60 -21.29 -54.30
N GLU A 426 15.21 -20.11 -54.13
CA GLU A 426 15.37 -19.09 -55.18
C GLU A 426 16.56 -19.33 -56.13
N ASN A 427 17.30 -20.44 -56.02
CA ASN A 427 18.52 -20.75 -56.80
C ASN A 427 19.65 -19.69 -56.69
N LYS A 428 19.69 -18.89 -55.62
CA LYS A 428 20.76 -17.90 -55.34
C LYS A 428 21.83 -18.43 -54.37
N PHE A 429 21.96 -19.74 -54.26
CA PHE A 429 22.89 -20.36 -53.32
C PHE A 429 24.34 -20.29 -53.85
N SER A 430 25.13 -19.34 -53.33
CA SER A 430 26.58 -19.32 -53.51
C SER A 430 27.23 -19.98 -52.30
N PRO A 431 28.04 -21.05 -52.45
CA PRO A 431 28.74 -21.65 -51.33
C PRO A 431 29.85 -20.70 -50.88
N GLU A 432 29.67 -20.06 -49.73
CA GLU A 432 30.75 -19.32 -49.07
C GLU A 432 31.83 -20.29 -48.61
N ALA A 433 32.88 -20.43 -49.41
CA ALA A 433 34.12 -21.09 -49.04
C ALA A 433 34.86 -20.27 -47.97
N HIS A 434 34.45 -20.38 -46.72
CA HIS A 434 35.21 -19.88 -45.59
C HIS A 434 36.46 -20.75 -45.38
N LYS A 435 37.62 -20.12 -45.59
CA LYS A 435 38.97 -20.64 -45.30
C LYS A 435 39.09 -21.07 -43.82
N TYR A 436 38.85 -22.35 -43.54
CA TYR A 436 39.51 -23.02 -42.42
C TYR A 436 40.47 -24.05 -42.98
N LYS A 437 41.76 -23.75 -42.82
CA LYS A 437 42.88 -24.62 -43.18
C LYS A 437 42.88 -25.78 -42.18
N CYS A 438 42.24 -26.89 -42.52
CA CYS A 438 42.28 -28.11 -41.73
C CYS A 438 43.61 -28.83 -41.99
N LEU A 439 44.40 -29.02 -40.94
CA LEU A 439 45.66 -29.76 -40.91
C LEU A 439 45.38 -31.23 -40.61
N CYS A 440 44.93 -31.99 -41.61
CA CYS A 440 45.10 -33.45 -41.65
C CYS A 440 44.67 -33.96 -43.03
N ASN A 441 45.66 -34.37 -43.81
CA ASN A 441 45.50 -34.99 -45.12
C ASN A 441 45.71 -36.49 -44.95
N SER A 442 44.74 -37.31 -45.37
CA SER A 442 45.03 -38.59 -46.01
C SER A 442 43.78 -39.11 -46.72
N ASP A 443 43.79 -38.90 -48.04
CA ASP A 443 43.21 -39.72 -49.11
C ASP A 443 42.34 -40.91 -48.71
N LYS A 444 41.03 -40.82 -49.00
CA LYS A 444 40.25 -41.94 -49.55
C LYS A 444 39.19 -41.43 -50.53
N LYS A 445 39.35 -41.80 -51.81
CA LYS A 445 38.28 -41.81 -52.82
C LYS A 445 37.22 -42.83 -52.41
N ILE A 446 35.95 -42.43 -52.27
CA ILE A 446 34.80 -43.32 -52.43
C ILE A 446 33.71 -42.59 -53.22
N LEU A 447 33.19 -43.28 -54.23
CA LEU A 447 32.11 -42.89 -55.13
C LEU A 447 30.74 -42.83 -54.44
N VAL A 448 29.95 -41.83 -54.86
CA VAL A 448 28.51 -41.84 -55.24
C VAL A 448 27.60 -42.89 -54.58
N GLN A 449 26.56 -42.44 -53.85
CA GLN A 449 25.13 -42.60 -54.21
C GLN A 449 24.16 -42.21 -53.09
N SER A 450 22.96 -41.86 -53.57
CA SER A 450 21.63 -41.84 -52.95
C SER A 450 21.23 -40.67 -52.06
N ASP A 451 20.35 -39.87 -52.66
CA ASP A 451 19.20 -39.18 -52.08
C ASP A 451 18.75 -39.75 -50.73
N ASN A 452 18.66 -38.88 -49.73
CA ASN A 452 17.62 -38.99 -48.71
C ASN A 452 17.34 -37.59 -48.15
N ARG A 453 16.14 -37.10 -48.46
CA ARG A 453 15.56 -35.91 -47.84
C ARG A 453 15.29 -36.20 -46.35
N PRO A 454 15.63 -35.30 -45.42
CA PRO A 454 15.11 -35.41 -44.07
C PRO A 454 13.64 -34.95 -44.06
N VAL A 455 12.76 -35.88 -43.75
CA VAL A 455 11.35 -35.63 -43.42
C VAL A 455 11.31 -35.04 -42.01
N ALA A 456 10.63 -33.89 -41.86
CA ALA A 456 10.24 -33.38 -40.56
C ALA A 456 9.25 -34.35 -39.92
N ILE A 457 9.61 -34.92 -38.77
CA ILE A 457 8.69 -35.69 -37.94
C ILE A 457 8.10 -34.72 -36.93
N ASP A 458 6.78 -34.57 -37.01
CA ASP A 458 5.94 -33.79 -36.12
C ASP A 458 6.19 -34.14 -34.65
N GLY A 459 6.11 -33.11 -33.81
CA GLY A 459 6.20 -33.26 -32.37
C GLY A 459 5.10 -34.15 -31.81
N VAL A 460 5.48 -35.05 -30.90
CA VAL A 460 4.58 -35.58 -29.88
C VAL A 460 5.34 -35.70 -28.55
N ILE A 461 4.78 -35.03 -27.56
CA ILE A 461 5.05 -35.20 -26.13
C ILE A 461 4.51 -36.57 -25.73
N GLU A 462 5.32 -37.42 -25.09
CA GLU A 462 4.96 -38.24 -23.93
C GLU A 462 6.13 -39.16 -23.57
N ILE A 463 6.68 -39.00 -22.36
CA ILE A 463 7.36 -40.11 -21.68
C ILE A 463 6.56 -40.41 -20.43
N ALA A 464 5.74 -41.45 -20.57
CA ALA A 464 5.15 -42.20 -19.51
C ALA A 464 6.23 -42.80 -18.59
N LYS A 465 5.94 -42.71 -17.29
CA LYS A 465 6.19 -43.71 -16.23
C LYS A 465 7.21 -44.82 -16.54
N TYR A 466 8.30 -44.83 -15.79
CA TYR A 466 8.98 -46.05 -15.39
C TYR A 466 8.79 -46.28 -13.89
N GLN A 467 8.65 -47.56 -13.57
CA GLN A 467 8.38 -48.17 -12.26
C GLN A 467 9.37 -47.81 -11.17
#